data_AF-A0A0H2QZ02-F1
#
_entry.id   AF-A0A0H2QZ02-F1
#
_cell.length_a   1.000
_cell.length_b   1.000
_cell.length_c   1.000
_cell.angle_alpha   90.00
_cell.angle_beta   90.00
_cell.angle_gamma   90.00
#
_symmetry.space_group_name_H-M   'P 1'
#
loop_
_entity.id
_entity.type
_entity.pdbx_description
1 polymer ?
#
loop_
_entity_poly.entity_id
_entity_poly.type
_entity_poly.pdbx_seq_one_letter_code
_entity_poly.pdbx_strand_id
1 'polypeptide(L)'
;MLAYKKVANKIRPVATTLPEEFRIVRRKHPDPLRDMPALPTSAPTFVPGDRFTQERYEKMAEEVAAEGFLWPEEMRLALELVRLQEEGFAWNEMEKGVLDAQYFDPILIPTVPHKPWVCRNMKIPPGNVDKVIAIIKDKIASGVYEPSNSSYRSPWFTVMKKDGKSLRIVHNLQRLNGVVIK
;
A
#
# COMPACT_ATOMS: atom_id res chain seq x y z
N MET A 1 -26.35 -1.41 9.92
CA MET A 1 -26.22 -2.87 9.82
C MET A 1 -25.05 -3.18 8.88
N LEU A 2 -23.87 -3.48 9.42
CA LEU A 2 -22.67 -3.83 8.63
C LEU A 2 -22.73 -5.32 8.26
N ALA A 3 -23.77 -5.74 7.54
CA ALA A 3 -23.83 -7.08 7.00
C ALA A 3 -22.96 -7.13 5.74
N TYR A 4 -22.01 -8.07 5.69
CA TYR A 4 -21.18 -8.30 4.52
C TYR A 4 -22.08 -8.62 3.32
N LYS A 5 -22.00 -7.79 2.27
CA LYS A 5 -22.86 -7.89 1.10
C LYS A 5 -22.50 -9.17 0.32
N LYS A 6 -23.50 -10.01 0.01
CA LYS A 6 -23.32 -11.22 -0.81
C LYS A 6 -22.71 -10.85 -2.17
N VAL A 7 -21.84 -11.72 -2.70
CA VAL A 7 -21.17 -11.53 -4.01
C VAL A 7 -22.15 -11.21 -5.13
N ALA A 8 -23.36 -11.79 -5.10
CA ALA A 8 -24.43 -11.53 -6.05
C ALA A 8 -24.83 -10.05 -6.16
N ASN A 9 -24.71 -9.28 -5.07
CA ASN A 9 -25.11 -7.88 -5.06
C ASN A 9 -23.92 -6.94 -5.41
N LYS A 10 -22.76 -7.46 -5.80
CA LYS A 10 -21.58 -6.64 -6.16
C LYS A 10 -21.89 -5.76 -7.38
N ILE A 11 -21.70 -4.45 -7.24
CA ILE A 11 -21.79 -3.52 -8.38
C ILE A 11 -20.53 -3.70 -9.23
N ARG A 12 -20.74 -3.99 -10.51
CA ARG A 12 -19.67 -4.21 -11.48
C ARG A 12 -19.50 -2.95 -12.35
N PRO A 13 -18.27 -2.67 -12.82
CA PRO A 13 -18.01 -1.74 -13.91
C PRO A 13 -18.89 -1.96 -15.13
N VAL A 14 -19.10 -0.89 -15.89
CA VAL A 14 -19.81 -0.90 -17.17
C VAL A 14 -18.96 -1.62 -18.21
N ALA A 15 -19.51 -2.66 -18.81
CA ALA A 15 -18.89 -3.35 -19.93
C ALA A 15 -19.21 -2.61 -21.23
N THR A 16 -18.29 -1.74 -21.67
CA THR A 16 -18.37 -1.02 -22.94
C THR A 16 -16.98 -0.93 -23.57
N THR A 17 -16.87 -0.40 -24.78
CA THR A 17 -15.57 -0.20 -25.45
C THR A 17 -14.73 0.82 -24.69
N LEU A 18 -13.52 0.43 -24.29
CA LEU A 18 -12.54 1.33 -23.69
C LEU A 18 -11.96 2.27 -24.77
N PRO A 19 -12.16 3.59 -24.65
CA PRO A 19 -11.59 4.54 -25.60
C PRO A 19 -10.06 4.52 -25.55
N GLU A 20 -9.42 4.87 -26.67
CA GLU A 20 -7.97 4.74 -26.84
C GLU A 20 -7.17 5.64 -25.89
N GLU A 21 -7.68 6.83 -25.57
CA GLU A 21 -7.08 7.79 -24.66
C GLU A 21 -6.98 7.30 -23.21
N PHE A 22 -7.75 6.28 -22.83
CA PHE A 22 -7.68 5.66 -21.50
C PHE A 22 -6.82 4.40 -21.48
N ARG A 23 -6.20 4.01 -22.60
CA ARG A 23 -5.31 2.85 -22.64
C ARG A 23 -4.02 3.15 -21.89
N ILE A 24 -3.66 2.25 -20.97
CA ILE A 24 -2.41 2.34 -20.24
C ILE A 24 -1.25 1.94 -21.16
N VAL A 25 -0.42 2.91 -21.52
CA VAL A 25 0.82 2.67 -22.28
C VAL A 25 1.95 2.39 -21.31
N ARG A 26 2.47 1.16 -21.34
CA ARG A 26 3.62 0.76 -20.53
C ARG A 26 4.91 1.03 -21.30
N ARG A 27 5.80 1.79 -20.69
CA ARG A 27 7.15 2.07 -21.19
C ARG A 27 8.14 1.08 -20.59
N LYS A 28 9.19 0.74 -21.35
CA LYS A 28 10.30 -0.05 -20.83
C LYS A 28 11.13 0.85 -19.91
N HIS A 29 11.29 0.44 -18.67
CA HIS A 29 12.16 1.12 -17.72
C HIS A 29 13.64 0.89 -18.08
N PRO A 30 14.56 1.81 -17.73
CA PRO A 30 16.00 1.52 -17.73
C PRO A 30 16.29 0.22 -16.96
N ASP A 31 17.34 -0.51 -17.36
CA ASP A 31 17.66 -1.85 -16.83
C ASP A 31 17.56 -1.90 -15.29
N PRO A 32 16.55 -2.58 -14.71
CA PRO A 32 16.30 -2.57 -13.27
C PRO A 32 17.36 -3.35 -12.47
N LEU A 33 18.21 -4.12 -13.15
CA LEU A 33 19.27 -4.91 -12.53
C LEU A 33 20.65 -4.27 -12.69
N ARG A 34 20.73 -3.09 -13.32
CA ARG A 34 22.00 -2.42 -13.62
C ARG A 34 22.87 -2.22 -12.37
N ASP A 35 22.22 -1.84 -11.27
CA ASP A 35 22.88 -1.51 -10.00
C ASP A 35 22.73 -2.65 -8.98
N MET A 36 22.38 -3.86 -9.42
CA MET A 36 22.24 -5.01 -8.53
C MET A 36 23.62 -5.39 -7.98
N PRO A 37 23.83 -5.34 -6.65
CA PRO A 37 25.11 -5.69 -6.06
C PRO A 37 25.39 -7.18 -6.25
N ALA A 38 26.67 -7.53 -6.37
CA ALA A 38 27.09 -8.92 -6.33
C ALA A 38 26.73 -9.52 -4.96
N LEU A 39 26.19 -10.75 -4.97
CA LEU A 39 25.85 -11.44 -3.73
C LEU A 39 27.13 -11.70 -2.92
N PRO A 40 27.23 -11.21 -1.67
CA PRO A 40 28.35 -11.55 -0.81
C PRO A 40 28.35 -13.05 -0.53
N THR A 41 29.54 -13.64 -0.37
CA THR A 41 29.71 -15.03 0.08
C THR A 41 29.99 -15.14 1.58
N SER A 42 30.28 -14.00 2.24
CA SER A 42 30.57 -13.91 3.67
C SER A 42 30.07 -12.58 4.21
N ALA A 43 29.42 -12.60 5.38
CA ALA A 43 28.90 -11.40 6.01
C ALA A 43 29.97 -10.67 6.83
N PRO A 44 30.21 -9.37 6.61
CA PRO A 44 31.05 -8.56 7.48
C PRO A 44 30.40 -8.37 8.86
N THR A 45 31.09 -7.71 9.78
CA THR A 45 30.44 -7.26 11.03
C THR A 45 29.33 -6.29 10.69
N PHE A 46 28.13 -6.54 11.24
CA PHE A 46 26.95 -5.73 10.97
C PHE A 46 27.18 -4.26 11.33
N VAL A 47 26.77 -3.38 10.41
CA VAL A 47 26.72 -1.94 10.62
C VAL A 47 25.29 -1.45 10.33
N PRO A 48 24.63 -0.77 11.28
CA PRO A 48 23.29 -0.25 11.08
C PRO A 48 23.15 0.62 9.83
N GLY A 49 21.97 0.55 9.23
CA GLY A 49 21.58 1.39 8.10
C GLY A 49 20.57 2.46 8.42
N ASP A 50 20.21 3.20 7.37
CA ASP A 50 19.24 4.28 7.47
C ASP A 50 17.86 3.74 7.84
N ARG A 51 17.49 2.60 7.24
CA ARG A 51 16.24 1.90 7.53
C ARG A 51 16.50 0.65 8.36
N PHE A 52 17.53 -0.13 8.08
CA PHE A 52 17.77 -1.36 8.83
C PHE A 52 18.64 -1.09 10.06
N THR A 53 17.99 -0.61 11.13
CA THR A 53 18.61 -0.25 12.40
C THR A 53 19.05 -1.47 13.21
N GLN A 54 19.89 -1.23 14.24
CA GLN A 54 20.31 -2.27 15.20
C GLN A 54 19.11 -2.99 15.85
N GLU A 55 18.08 -2.26 16.25
CA GLU A 55 16.86 -2.83 16.84
C GLU A 55 16.13 -3.77 15.86
N ARG A 56 16.01 -3.35 14.59
CA ARG A 56 15.38 -4.17 13.54
C ARG A 56 16.21 -5.42 13.24
N TYR A 57 17.54 -5.29 13.25
CA TYR A 57 18.46 -6.41 13.10
C TYR A 57 18.29 -7.44 14.22
N GLU A 58 18.35 -7.01 15.48
CA GLU A 58 18.26 -7.90 16.64
C GLU A 58 16.93 -8.66 16.67
N LYS A 59 15.83 -7.94 16.41
CA LYS A 59 14.51 -8.54 16.33
C LYS A 59 14.41 -9.59 15.22
N MET A 60 14.91 -9.26 14.02
CA MET A 60 14.87 -10.20 12.90
C MET A 60 15.77 -11.40 13.13
N ALA A 61 16.94 -11.20 13.74
CA ALA A 61 17.86 -12.27 14.10
C ALA A 61 17.23 -13.23 15.13
N GLU A 62 16.52 -12.70 16.14
CA GLU A 62 15.80 -13.52 17.11
C GLU A 62 14.69 -14.35 16.45
N GLU A 63 13.87 -13.73 15.59
CA GLU A 63 12.79 -14.42 14.87
C GLU A 63 13.32 -15.53 13.96
N VAL A 64 14.40 -15.27 13.21
CA VAL A 64 15.03 -16.25 12.32
C VAL A 64 15.73 -17.37 13.10
N ALA A 65 16.42 -17.04 14.20
CA ALA A 65 17.07 -18.03 15.05
C ALA A 65 16.05 -18.96 15.74
N ALA A 66 14.87 -18.45 16.11
CA ALA A 66 13.81 -19.23 16.73
C ALA A 66 13.25 -20.33 15.80
N GLU A 67 13.30 -20.13 14.48
CA GLU A 67 12.92 -21.17 13.51
C GLU A 67 13.97 -22.29 13.41
N GLY A 68 15.24 -22.01 13.77
CA GLY A 68 16.33 -22.97 13.75
C GLY A 68 16.69 -23.52 12.37
N PHE A 69 16.22 -22.88 11.29
CA PHE A 69 16.40 -23.33 9.91
C PHE A 69 17.78 -22.99 9.33
N LEU A 70 18.32 -21.81 9.67
CA LEU A 70 19.58 -21.29 9.13
C LEU A 70 20.75 -21.52 10.08
N TRP A 71 21.93 -21.77 9.52
CA TRP A 71 23.18 -21.79 10.29
C TRP A 71 23.56 -20.36 10.70
N PRO A 72 24.35 -20.16 11.77
CA PRO A 72 24.73 -18.82 12.22
C PRO A 72 25.34 -17.93 11.12
N GLU A 73 26.16 -18.51 10.23
CA GLU A 73 26.75 -17.78 9.10
C GLU A 73 25.75 -17.48 7.97
N GLU A 74 24.82 -18.40 7.69
CA GLU A 74 23.76 -18.17 6.71
C GLU A 74 22.80 -17.07 7.18
N MET A 75 22.47 -17.06 8.47
CA MET A 75 21.67 -16.00 9.09
C MET A 75 22.37 -14.64 8.97
N ARG A 76 23.67 -14.57 9.31
CA ARG A 76 24.46 -13.34 9.14
C ARG A 76 24.43 -12.86 7.68
N LEU A 77 24.57 -13.78 6.72
CA LEU A 77 24.53 -13.45 5.30
C LEU A 77 23.16 -12.94 4.84
N ALA A 78 22.07 -13.56 5.30
CA ALA A 78 20.72 -13.13 4.98
C ALA A 78 20.41 -11.72 5.54
N LEU A 79 20.82 -11.44 6.78
CA LEU A 79 20.63 -10.12 7.38
C LEU A 79 21.50 -9.04 6.71
N GLU A 80 22.70 -9.40 6.25
CA GLU A 80 23.53 -8.50 5.44
C GLU A 80 22.86 -8.17 4.09
N LEU A 81 22.21 -9.15 3.43
CA LEU A 81 21.46 -8.89 2.21
C LEU A 81 20.29 -7.92 2.44
N VAL A 82 19.58 -8.07 3.57
CA VAL A 82 18.52 -7.13 3.98
C VAL A 82 19.10 -5.74 4.22
N ARG A 83 20.28 -5.65 4.84
CA ARG A 83 20.98 -4.38 5.06
C ARG A 83 21.40 -3.71 3.76
N LEU A 84 21.97 -4.45 2.81
CA LEU A 84 22.41 -3.95 1.51
C LEU A 84 21.23 -3.51 0.63
N GLN A 85 20.09 -4.16 0.78
CA GLN A 85 18.86 -3.88 0.02
C GLN A 85 17.81 -3.17 0.89
N GLU A 86 18.24 -2.40 1.89
CA GLU A 86 17.32 -1.83 2.89
C GLU A 86 16.25 -0.93 2.26
N GLU A 87 16.54 -0.26 1.14
CA GLU A 87 15.57 0.58 0.45
C GLU A 87 14.42 -0.20 -0.20
N GLY A 88 14.63 -1.49 -0.48
CA GLY A 88 13.62 -2.39 -1.03
C GLY A 88 12.56 -2.81 -0.02
N PHE A 89 12.80 -2.59 1.27
CA PHE A 89 11.88 -2.92 2.35
C PHE A 89 11.27 -1.65 2.96
N ALA A 90 10.02 -1.78 3.41
CA ALA A 90 9.29 -0.73 4.10
C ALA A 90 8.83 -1.24 5.47
N TRP A 91 9.34 -0.61 6.53
CA TRP A 91 8.97 -0.89 7.91
C TRP A 91 7.92 0.10 8.44
N ASN A 92 7.80 1.27 7.82
CA ASN A 92 6.72 2.24 8.08
C ASN A 92 6.07 2.75 6.79
N GLU A 93 4.95 3.48 6.89
CA GLU A 93 4.22 3.99 5.71
C GLU A 93 5.00 5.08 4.95
N MET A 94 5.97 5.76 5.58
CA MET A 94 6.81 6.77 4.93
C MET A 94 7.87 6.15 4.01
N GLU A 95 8.33 4.94 4.33
CA GLU A 95 9.30 4.17 3.54
C GLU A 95 8.66 3.41 2.37
N LYS A 96 7.34 3.53 2.21
CA LYS A 96 6.58 2.85 1.17
C LYS A 96 6.99 3.35 -0.21
N GLY A 97 7.40 2.42 -1.07
CA GLY A 97 7.77 2.72 -2.45
C GLY A 97 6.61 3.26 -3.28
N VAL A 98 6.95 4.10 -4.25
CA VAL A 98 6.07 4.57 -5.33
C VAL A 98 6.61 4.02 -6.64
N LEU A 99 5.72 3.62 -7.55
CA LEU A 99 6.13 3.20 -8.89
C LEU A 99 6.74 4.39 -9.63
N ASP A 100 7.87 4.16 -10.30
CA ASP A 100 8.50 5.20 -11.11
C ASP A 100 7.53 5.65 -12.23
N ALA A 101 7.29 6.95 -12.32
CA ALA A 101 6.47 7.60 -13.36
C ALA A 101 7.02 7.36 -14.77
N GLN A 102 8.28 6.95 -14.91
CA GLN A 102 8.84 6.51 -16.18
C GLN A 102 8.14 5.27 -16.74
N TYR A 103 7.56 4.39 -15.91
CA TYR A 103 6.88 3.18 -16.39
C TYR A 103 5.57 3.47 -17.14
N PHE A 104 4.76 4.42 -16.67
CA PHE A 104 3.50 4.81 -17.31
C PHE A 104 3.03 6.16 -16.79
N ASP A 105 2.29 6.89 -17.62
CA ASP A 105 1.66 8.16 -17.22
C ASP A 105 0.54 7.92 -16.20
N PRO A 106 0.16 8.94 -15.40
CA PRO A 106 -0.94 8.83 -14.45
C PRO A 106 -2.19 8.20 -15.08
N ILE A 107 -2.75 7.19 -14.40
CA ILE A 107 -3.89 6.43 -14.92
C ILE A 107 -5.13 7.32 -14.94
N LEU A 108 -5.70 7.50 -16.12
CA LEU A 108 -7.00 8.11 -16.30
C LEU A 108 -8.10 7.07 -16.08
N ILE A 109 -9.09 7.37 -15.25
CA ILE A 109 -10.21 6.47 -14.95
C ILE A 109 -11.35 6.75 -15.95
N PRO A 110 -11.66 5.83 -16.89
CA PRO A 110 -12.73 6.01 -17.86
C PRO A 110 -14.09 5.88 -17.18
N THR A 111 -15.00 6.82 -17.45
CA THR A 111 -16.36 6.78 -16.92
C THR A 111 -17.40 7.10 -18.00
N VAL A 112 -18.56 6.46 -17.93
CA VAL A 112 -19.73 6.87 -18.73
C VAL A 112 -20.29 8.21 -18.25
N PRO A 113 -21.06 8.96 -19.06
CA PRO A 113 -21.75 10.17 -18.60
C PRO A 113 -22.59 9.90 -17.34
N HIS A 114 -22.35 10.66 -16.29
CA HIS A 114 -23.03 10.51 -15.01
C HIS A 114 -23.09 11.84 -14.25
N LYS A 115 -23.94 11.89 -13.22
CA LYS A 115 -23.99 13.03 -12.30
C LYS A 115 -23.00 12.78 -11.16
N PRO A 116 -22.12 13.74 -10.81
CA PRO A 116 -21.33 13.67 -9.58
C PRO A 116 -22.22 13.45 -8.36
N TRP A 117 -21.66 12.85 -7.30
CA TRP A 117 -22.43 12.52 -6.11
C TRP A 117 -21.73 12.96 -4.83
N VAL A 118 -22.54 13.41 -3.88
CA VAL A 118 -22.11 13.65 -2.51
C VAL A 118 -22.91 12.74 -1.58
N CYS A 119 -22.22 11.77 -0.97
CA CYS A 119 -22.80 10.90 0.03
C CYS A 119 -22.41 11.36 1.44
N ARG A 120 -23.35 11.26 2.38
CA ARG A 120 -23.07 11.47 3.80
C ARG A 120 -22.20 10.33 4.33
N ASN A 121 -21.15 10.67 5.08
CA ASN A 121 -20.31 9.66 5.73
C ASN A 121 -21.05 8.98 6.88
N MET A 122 -20.70 7.73 7.15
CA MET A 122 -21.15 7.04 8.36
C MET A 122 -20.51 7.68 9.59
N LYS A 123 -21.25 7.71 10.71
CA LYS A 123 -20.72 8.24 11.97
C LYS A 123 -19.58 7.33 12.47
N ILE A 124 -18.48 7.95 12.86
CA ILE A 124 -17.35 7.25 13.49
C ILE A 124 -17.74 7.00 14.95
N PRO A 125 -17.61 5.77 15.48
CA PRO A 125 -17.81 5.51 16.90
C PRO A 125 -16.88 6.38 17.77
N PRO A 126 -17.36 7.00 18.86
CA PRO A 126 -16.55 7.93 19.67
C PRO A 126 -15.20 7.37 20.12
N GLY A 127 -15.15 6.12 20.60
CA GLY A 127 -13.91 5.47 21.05
C GLY A 127 -12.89 5.17 19.93
N ASN A 128 -13.23 5.40 18.66
CA ASN A 128 -12.34 5.19 17.53
C ASN A 128 -11.87 6.50 16.88
N VAL A 129 -12.37 7.67 17.31
CA VAL A 129 -12.11 8.95 16.65
C VAL A 129 -10.61 9.26 16.57
N ASP A 130 -9.90 9.20 17.69
CA ASP A 130 -8.47 9.54 17.75
C ASP A 130 -7.62 8.60 16.90
N LYS A 131 -7.92 7.30 16.94
CA LYS A 131 -7.26 6.29 16.09
C LYS A 131 -7.45 6.58 14.61
N VAL A 132 -8.65 7.01 14.22
CA VAL A 132 -8.96 7.34 12.83
C VAL A 132 -8.26 8.63 12.39
N ILE A 133 -8.20 9.63 13.27
CA ILE A 133 -7.46 10.88 13.02
C ILE A 133 -5.98 10.56 12.80
N ALA A 134 -5.36 9.74 13.64
CA ALA A 134 -3.98 9.30 13.47
C ALA A 134 -3.75 8.65 12.10
N ILE A 135 -4.60 7.67 11.73
CA ILE A 135 -4.51 7.00 10.42
C ILE A 135 -4.62 7.99 9.25
N ILE A 136 -5.50 8.98 9.34
CA ILE A 136 -5.65 10.00 8.28
C ILE A 136 -4.40 10.87 8.20
N LYS A 137 -3.84 11.31 9.34
CA LYS A 137 -2.60 12.10 9.38
C LYS A 137 -1.42 11.33 8.78
N ASP A 138 -1.26 10.05 9.13
CA ASP A 138 -0.20 9.20 8.56
C ASP A 138 -0.34 9.04 7.04
N LYS A 139 -1.58 8.95 6.55
CA LYS A 139 -1.86 8.89 5.10
C LYS A 139 -1.60 10.21 4.38
N ILE A 140 -1.80 11.34 5.05
CA ILE A 140 -1.43 12.66 4.50
C ILE A 140 0.09 12.80 4.49
N ALA A 141 0.77 12.43 5.59
CA ALA A 141 2.22 12.49 5.70
C ALA A 141 2.93 11.62 4.64
N SER A 142 2.41 10.42 4.37
CA SER A 142 2.92 9.54 3.32
C SER A 142 2.54 9.95 1.89
N GLY A 143 1.79 11.05 1.70
CA GLY A 143 1.35 11.52 0.38
C GLY A 143 0.24 10.67 -0.26
N VAL A 144 -0.29 9.67 0.44
CA VAL A 144 -1.39 8.82 -0.07
C VAL A 144 -2.70 9.61 -0.12
N TYR A 145 -2.93 10.53 0.82
CA TYR A 145 -4.08 11.41 0.87
C TYR A 145 -3.68 12.87 0.72
N GLU A 146 -4.50 13.62 -0.01
CA GLU A 146 -4.36 15.06 -0.19
C GLU A 146 -5.71 15.76 0.05
N PRO A 147 -5.70 16.98 0.60
CA PRO A 147 -6.89 17.84 0.61
C PRO A 147 -7.35 18.13 -0.82
N SER A 148 -8.65 18.00 -1.08
CA SER A 148 -9.22 18.29 -2.39
C SER A 148 -10.59 18.96 -2.28
N ASN A 149 -10.91 19.79 -3.28
CA ASN A 149 -12.25 20.33 -3.50
C ASN A 149 -12.90 19.54 -4.64
N SER A 150 -13.71 18.54 -4.30
CA SER A 150 -14.30 17.63 -5.28
C SER A 150 -15.83 17.66 -5.25
N SER A 151 -16.44 17.55 -6.44
CA SER A 151 -17.87 17.29 -6.59
C SER A 151 -18.25 15.84 -6.25
N TYR A 152 -17.26 14.98 -5.98
CA TYR A 152 -17.44 13.61 -5.56
C TYR A 152 -17.14 13.44 -4.07
N ARG A 153 -18.05 12.78 -3.36
CA ARG A 153 -17.83 12.31 -1.99
C ARG A 153 -18.43 10.93 -1.82
N SER A 154 -17.58 9.92 -1.80
CA SER A 154 -17.98 8.54 -1.48
C SER A 154 -17.96 8.34 0.04
N PRO A 155 -18.91 7.56 0.60
CA PRO A 155 -18.89 7.28 2.02
C PRO A 155 -17.74 6.32 2.34
N TRP A 156 -17.22 6.38 3.55
CA TRP A 156 -16.23 5.43 4.05
C TRP A 156 -16.57 5.04 5.49
N PHE A 157 -15.99 3.96 5.95
CA PHE A 157 -16.15 3.43 7.31
C PHE A 157 -14.88 2.72 7.76
N THR A 158 -14.81 2.40 9.04
CA THR A 158 -13.71 1.64 9.61
C THR A 158 -14.10 0.19 9.86
N VAL A 159 -13.13 -0.69 9.70
CA VAL A 159 -13.23 -2.12 10.03
C VAL A 159 -12.05 -2.50 10.90
N MET A 160 -12.28 -3.29 11.95
CA MET A 160 -11.23 -3.84 12.79
C MET A 160 -10.45 -4.91 12.01
N LYS A 161 -9.12 -4.88 12.05
CA LYS A 161 -8.30 -5.94 11.46
C LYS A 161 -8.40 -7.21 12.31
N LYS A 162 -7.88 -8.33 11.78
CA LYS A 162 -7.85 -9.63 12.46
C LYS A 162 -7.10 -9.60 13.80
N ASP A 163 -6.21 -8.64 14.00
CA ASP A 163 -5.49 -8.43 15.26
C ASP A 163 -6.37 -7.92 16.42
N GLY A 164 -7.64 -7.59 16.16
CA GLY A 164 -8.59 -7.10 17.16
C GLY A 164 -8.29 -5.70 17.71
N LYS A 165 -7.23 -5.04 17.24
CA LYS A 165 -6.74 -3.77 17.81
C LYS A 165 -6.65 -2.65 16.79
N SER A 166 -6.18 -2.95 15.58
CA SER A 166 -5.95 -1.94 14.56
C SER A 166 -7.19 -1.73 13.69
N LEU A 167 -7.37 -0.50 13.22
CA LEU A 167 -8.47 -0.12 12.34
C LEU A 167 -7.99 0.02 10.91
N ARG A 168 -8.87 -0.29 9.96
CA ARG A 168 -8.68 -0.06 8.53
C ARG A 168 -9.80 0.82 8.02
N ILE A 169 -9.45 1.90 7.32
CA ILE A 169 -10.42 2.73 6.58
C ILE A 169 -10.79 2.00 5.28
N VAL A 170 -12.09 1.89 5.01
CA VAL A 170 -12.66 1.28 3.81
C VAL A 170 -13.52 2.31 3.10
N HIS A 171 -13.14 2.64 1.87
CA HIS A 171 -13.91 3.52 0.99
C HIS A 171 -15.00 2.72 0.28
N ASN A 172 -16.24 3.19 0.37
CA ASN A 172 -17.36 2.58 -0.34
C ASN A 172 -17.45 3.13 -1.76
N LEU A 173 -16.67 2.54 -2.67
CA LEU A 173 -16.58 2.93 -4.07
C LEU A 173 -17.69 2.32 -4.96
N GLN A 174 -18.79 1.85 -4.37
CA GLN A 174 -19.87 1.21 -5.12
C GLN A 174 -20.48 2.09 -6.23
N ARG A 175 -20.69 3.39 -5.96
CA ARG A 175 -21.19 4.32 -6.97
C ARG A 175 -20.18 4.55 -8.09
N LEU A 176 -18.90 4.68 -7.74
CA LEU A 176 -17.82 4.81 -8.72
C LEU A 176 -17.75 3.58 -9.62
N ASN A 177 -17.77 2.39 -9.04
CA ASN A 177 -17.78 1.14 -9.81
C ASN A 177 -18.97 1.05 -10.78
N GLY A 178 -20.11 1.69 -10.51
CA GLY A 178 -21.26 1.66 -11.42
C GLY A 178 -21.12 2.56 -12.65
N VAL A 179 -20.16 3.48 -12.65
CA VAL A 179 -19.93 4.43 -13.74
C VAL A 179 -18.60 4.23 -14.45
N VAL A 180 -17.67 3.49 -13.83
CA VAL A 180 -16.36 3.17 -14.42
C VAL A 180 -16.53 2.15 -15.55
N ILE A 181 -15.83 2.40 -16.66
CA ILE A 181 -15.74 1.48 -17.80
C ILE A 181 -14.62 0.47 -17.49
N LYS A 182 -14.85 -0.81 -17.80
CA LYS A 182 -13.85 -1.88 -17.66
C LYS A 182 -13.21 -2.24 -18.99
#